data_AF-A0A3C0FR01-F1
#
_entry.id   AF-A0A3C0FR01-F1
#
_cell.length_a   1.000
_cell.length_b   1.000
_cell.length_c   1.000
_cell.angle_alpha   90.00
_cell.angle_beta   90.00
_cell.angle_gamma   90.00
#
_symmetry.space_group_name_H-M   'P 1'
#
loop_
_entity.id
_entity.type
_entity.pdbx_description
1 polymer ?
#
loop_
_entity_poly.entity_id
_entity_poly.type
_entity_poly.pdbx_seq_one_letter_code
_entity_poly.pdbx_strand_id
1 'polypeptide(L)'
;MDLKQYGRSTRIVLALLAKMSGAPAVVAANSYTGQQHHIKCGYNPKKWAYLPNGFDTDEWHPDPYAKNRLCAELDIDPAKHLVGMVARKDLAKDHVTLLEAIRLVRNNGH
;
A
#
# COMPACT_ATOMS: atom_id res chain seq x y z
N MET A 1 4.35 4.60 7.94
CA MET A 1 4.52 3.23 8.46
C MET A 1 4.94 3.33 9.90
N ASP A 2 4.22 2.67 10.82
CA ASP A 2 4.62 2.62 12.23
C ASP A 2 5.61 1.46 12.42
N LEU A 3 6.90 1.80 12.62
CA LEU A 3 7.95 0.80 12.82
C LEU A 3 7.77 -0.01 14.10
N LYS A 4 6.94 0.45 15.05
CA LYS A 4 6.60 -0.30 16.27
C LYS A 4 5.87 -1.61 15.97
N GLN A 5 5.19 -1.65 14.83
CA GLN A 5 4.41 -2.78 14.35
C GLN A 5 5.27 -3.83 13.62
N TYR A 6 6.52 -3.48 13.28
CA TYR A 6 7.48 -4.39 12.65
C TYR A 6 8.52 -4.90 13.65
N GLY A 7 9.08 -6.07 13.35
CA GLY A 7 10.06 -6.75 14.20
C GLY A 7 11.32 -5.93 14.46
N ARG A 8 12.04 -6.27 15.54
CA ARG A 8 13.29 -5.59 15.93
C ARG A 8 14.34 -5.61 14.81
N SER A 9 14.38 -6.70 14.04
CA SER A 9 15.25 -6.84 12.87
C SER A 9 14.99 -5.75 11.82
N THR A 10 13.73 -5.47 11.48
CA THR A 10 13.36 -4.42 10.53
C THR A 10 13.85 -3.05 10.99
N ARG A 11 13.74 -2.74 12.28
CA ARG A 11 14.22 -1.46 12.83
C ARG A 11 15.73 -1.34 12.75
N ILE A 12 16.45 -2.42 13.07
CA ILE A 12 17.91 -2.47 12.97
C ILE A 12 18.34 -2.26 11.52
N VAL A 13 17.73 -3.00 10.59
CA VAL A 13 18.01 -2.86 9.15
C VAL A 13 17.77 -1.43 8.70
N LEU A 14 16.64 -0.83 9.05
CA LEU A 14 16.32 0.54 8.65
C LEU A 14 17.30 1.56 9.23
N ALA A 15 17.73 1.39 10.49
CA ALA A 15 18.73 2.26 11.11
C ALA A 15 20.11 2.13 10.43
N LEU A 16 20.53 0.91 10.07
CA LEU A 16 21.77 0.68 9.32
C LEU A 16 21.69 1.30 7.93
N LEU A 17 20.59 1.09 7.21
CA LEU A 17 20.38 1.66 5.89
C LEU A 17 20.33 3.20 5.94
N ALA A 18 19.72 3.79 6.96
CA ALA A 18 19.72 5.24 7.16
C ALA A 18 21.14 5.78 7.32
N LYS A 19 21.97 5.13 8.16
CA LYS A 19 23.40 5.50 8.32
C LYS A 19 24.20 5.36 7.03
N MET A 20 23.89 4.36 6.21
CA MET A 20 24.58 4.09 4.94
C MET A 20 23.99 4.85 3.74
N SER A 21 22.89 5.59 3.93
CA SER A 21 22.14 6.22 2.84
C SER A 21 22.94 7.28 2.06
N GLY A 22 24.01 7.83 2.63
CA GLY A 22 24.93 8.75 1.95
C GLY A 22 25.95 8.09 1.02
N ALA A 23 26.14 6.77 1.08
CA ALA A 23 27.12 6.07 0.25
C ALA A 23 26.71 6.00 -1.23
N PRO A 24 25.46 5.59 -1.59
CA PRO A 24 25.01 5.55 -2.97
C PRO A 24 25.09 6.91 -3.67
N ALA A 25 25.26 6.90 -4.99
CA ALA A 25 25.16 8.11 -5.80
C ALA A 25 23.74 8.71 -5.79
N VAL A 26 22.73 7.83 -5.76
CA VAL A 26 21.31 8.19 -5.77
C VAL A 26 20.53 7.18 -4.94
N VAL A 27 19.53 7.65 -4.20
CA VAL A 27 18.49 6.81 -3.60
C VAL A 27 17.17 7.13 -4.29
N ALA A 28 16.52 6.11 -4.84
CA ALA A 28 15.24 6.23 -5.53
C ALA A 28 14.06 5.89 -4.61
N ALA A 29 12.97 6.64 -4.73
CA ALA A 29 11.70 6.35 -4.08
C ALA A 29 10.58 6.30 -5.11
N ASN A 30 9.67 5.34 -4.96
CA ASN A 30 8.53 5.16 -5.85
C ASN A 30 7.31 6.02 -5.51
N SER A 31 7.37 6.75 -4.40
CA SER A 31 6.31 7.64 -3.92
C SER A 31 6.90 8.75 -3.07
N TYR A 32 6.28 9.94 -3.12
CA TYR A 32 6.64 11.03 -2.21
C TYR A 32 6.41 10.65 -0.75
N THR A 33 5.30 9.96 -0.45
CA THR A 33 5.02 9.47 0.91
C THR A 33 6.09 8.50 1.42
N GLY A 34 6.56 7.58 0.56
CA GLY A 34 7.65 6.67 0.89
C GLY A 34 8.97 7.41 1.12
N GLN A 35 9.31 8.36 0.25
CA GLN A 35 10.49 9.22 0.42
C GLN A 35 10.46 9.96 1.77
N GLN A 36 9.35 10.63 2.07
CA GLN A 36 9.18 11.36 3.33
C GLN A 36 9.27 10.44 4.55
N HIS A 37 8.80 9.20 4.44
CA HIS A 37 8.97 8.21 5.50
C HIS A 37 10.44 7.88 5.75
N HIS A 38 11.23 7.65 4.71
CA HIS A 38 12.66 7.37 4.84
C HIS A 38 13.46 8.57 5.36
N ILE A 39 13.11 9.80 4.95
CA ILE A 39 13.68 11.04 5.50
C ILE A 39 13.46 11.10 7.02
N LYS A 40 12.23 10.85 7.48
CA LYS A 40 11.89 10.80 8.92
C LYS A 40 12.63 9.69 9.67
N CYS A 41 13.08 8.65 8.96
CA CYS A 41 13.88 7.56 9.52
C CYS A 41 15.38 7.85 9.52
N GLY A 42 15.82 9.04 9.06
CA GLY A 42 17.21 9.48 9.09
C GLY A 42 17.99 9.24 7.80
N TYR A 43 17.32 8.94 6.68
CA TYR A 43 18.01 8.85 5.39
C TYR A 43 18.47 10.25 4.95
N ASN A 44 19.75 10.36 4.61
CA ASN A 44 20.40 11.56 4.10
C ASN A 44 21.28 11.24 2.88
N PRO A 45 20.69 10.88 1.73
CA PRO A 45 21.44 10.57 0.53
C PRO A 45 21.99 11.83 -0.14
N LYS A 46 23.03 11.66 -0.96
CA LYS A 46 23.58 12.73 -1.81
C LYS A 46 22.53 13.30 -2.77
N LYS A 47 21.64 12.41 -3.27
CA LYS A 47 20.57 12.75 -4.21
C LYS A 47 19.37 11.83 -4.03
N TRP A 48 18.19 12.42 -4.02
CA TRP A 48 16.93 11.70 -4.18
C TRP A 48 16.52 11.65 -5.65
N ALA A 49 15.95 10.52 -6.06
CA ALA A 49 15.24 10.39 -7.34
C ALA A 49 13.82 9.88 -7.10
N TYR A 50 12.86 10.49 -7.78
CA TYR A 50 11.50 9.98 -7.83
C TYR A 50 11.34 9.08 -9.05
N LEU A 51 11.04 7.81 -8.81
CA LEU A 51 10.87 6.81 -9.86
C LEU A 51 9.60 6.01 -9.57
N PRO A 52 8.43 6.48 -10.02
CA PRO A 52 7.16 5.79 -9.78
C PRO A 52 7.19 4.40 -10.43
N ASN A 53 6.52 3.45 -9.78
CA ASN A 53 6.33 2.12 -10.38
C ASN A 53 5.39 2.25 -11.59
N GLY A 54 5.74 1.56 -12.68
CA GLY A 54 4.83 1.31 -13.79
C GLY A 54 4.05 0.01 -13.58
N PHE A 55 3.04 -0.18 -14.42
CA PHE A 55 2.29 -1.44 -14.56
C PHE A 55 2.23 -1.79 -16.04
N ASP A 56 2.19 -3.09 -16.34
CA ASP A 56 1.94 -3.57 -17.69
C ASP A 56 0.49 -3.26 -18.07
N THR A 57 0.29 -2.37 -19.05
CA THR A 57 -1.06 -1.95 -19.48
C THR A 57 -1.71 -2.94 -20.44
N ASP A 58 -0.94 -3.85 -21.02
CA ASP A 58 -1.48 -4.92 -21.86
C ASP A 58 -2.06 -6.04 -20.97
N GLU A 59 -1.42 -6.31 -19.83
CA GLU A 59 -1.97 -7.22 -18.80
C GLU A 59 -3.04 -6.55 -17.94
N TRP A 60 -2.80 -5.32 -17.46
CA TRP A 60 -3.65 -4.62 -16.51
C TRP A 60 -4.36 -3.44 -17.18
N HIS A 61 -5.56 -3.71 -17.70
CA HIS A 61 -6.45 -2.69 -18.26
C HIS A 61 -7.87 -2.82 -17.70
N PRO A 62 -8.67 -1.74 -17.72
CA PRO A 62 -10.08 -1.82 -17.35
C PRO A 62 -10.83 -2.85 -18.22
N ASP A 63 -11.59 -3.72 -17.58
CA ASP A 63 -12.50 -4.66 -18.25
C ASP A 63 -13.95 -4.33 -17.86
N PRO A 64 -14.80 -3.93 -18.83
CA PRO A 64 -16.19 -3.55 -18.55
C PRO A 64 -17.05 -4.69 -17.98
N TYR A 65 -16.64 -5.94 -18.17
CA TYR A 65 -17.37 -7.12 -17.70
C TYR A 65 -16.82 -7.69 -16.39
N ALA A 66 -15.68 -7.21 -15.88
CA ALA A 66 -15.06 -7.74 -14.66
C ALA A 66 -16.00 -7.68 -13.45
N LYS A 67 -16.77 -6.59 -13.28
CA LYS A 67 -17.75 -6.46 -12.20
C LYS A 67 -18.81 -7.56 -12.28
N ASN A 68 -19.40 -7.78 -13.47
CA ASN A 68 -20.46 -8.76 -13.64
C ASN A 68 -19.97 -10.18 -13.41
N ARG A 69 -18.75 -10.52 -13.85
CA ARG A 69 -18.15 -11.82 -13.58
C ARG A 69 -17.94 -12.05 -12.08
N LEU A 70 -17.36 -11.07 -11.38
CA LEU A 70 -17.14 -11.15 -9.94
C LEU A 70 -18.47 -11.25 -9.15
N CYS A 71 -19.47 -10.47 -9.55
CA CYS A 71 -20.81 -10.51 -8.97
C CYS A 71 -21.47 -11.89 -9.14
N ALA A 72 -21.38 -12.48 -10.34
CA ALA A 72 -21.93 -13.80 -10.61
C ALA A 72 -21.21 -14.91 -9.81
N GLU A 73 -19.88 -14.81 -9.66
CA GLU A 73 -19.09 -15.77 -8.88
C GLU A 73 -19.42 -15.72 -7.38
N LEU A 74 -19.73 -14.54 -6.86
CA LEU A 74 -19.97 -14.30 -5.43
C LEU A 74 -21.47 -14.24 -5.05
N ASP A 75 -22.38 -14.49 -5.99
CA ASP A 75 -23.83 -14.36 -5.81
C ASP A 75 -24.25 -12.97 -5.28
N ILE A 76 -23.67 -11.92 -5.85
CA ILE A 76 -23.94 -10.52 -5.51
C ILE A 76 -24.71 -9.84 -6.64
N ASP A 77 -25.78 -9.13 -6.29
CA ASP A 77 -26.50 -8.27 -7.23
C ASP A 77 -25.58 -7.17 -7.81
N PRO A 78 -25.35 -7.13 -9.14
CA PRO A 78 -24.47 -6.14 -9.79
C PRO A 78 -24.98 -4.71 -9.69
N ALA A 79 -26.24 -4.47 -9.29
CA ALA A 79 -26.73 -3.12 -8.99
C ALA A 79 -26.17 -2.55 -7.68
N LYS A 80 -25.65 -3.41 -6.78
CA LYS A 80 -25.07 -2.99 -5.51
C LYS A 80 -23.68 -2.35 -5.70
N HIS A 81 -23.30 -1.53 -4.72
CA HIS A 81 -21.94 -1.03 -4.59
C HIS A 81 -21.07 -2.13 -4.00
N LEU A 82 -19.92 -2.40 -4.64
CA LEU A 82 -18.93 -3.33 -4.12
C LEU A 82 -17.74 -2.56 -3.56
N VAL A 83 -17.38 -2.86 -2.33
CA VAL A 83 -16.18 -2.37 -1.67
C VAL A 83 -15.34 -3.59 -1.27
N GLY A 84 -14.08 -3.61 -1.66
CA GLY A 84 -13.17 -4.72 -1.39
C GLY A 84 -11.72 -4.24 -1.33
N MET A 85 -10.86 -5.06 -0.72
CA MET A 85 -9.43 -4.79 -0.58
C MET A 85 -8.63 -5.99 -1.08
N VAL A 86 -7.84 -5.76 -2.13
CA VAL A 86 -6.89 -6.74 -2.65
C VAL A 86 -5.50 -6.40 -2.10
N ALA A 87 -5.12 -7.06 -1.02
CA ALA A 87 -3.84 -6.83 -0.38
C ALA A 87 -3.37 -8.06 0.40
N ARG A 88 -2.05 -8.19 0.57
CA ARG A 88 -1.48 -9.16 1.51
C ARG A 88 -1.87 -8.79 2.94
N LYS A 89 -2.02 -9.78 3.82
CA LYS A 89 -2.23 -9.59 5.26
C LYS A 89 -0.98 -8.97 5.91
N ASP A 90 -0.90 -7.65 5.84
CA ASP A 90 0.14 -6.82 6.42
C ASP A 90 -0.50 -5.64 7.17
N LEU A 91 0.18 -5.18 8.23
CA LEU A 91 -0.34 -4.13 9.10
C LEU A 91 -0.49 -2.79 8.36
N ALA A 92 0.38 -2.48 7.38
CA ALA A 92 0.26 -1.25 6.60
C ALA A 92 -0.94 -1.24 5.64
N LYS A 93 -1.61 -2.39 5.45
CA LYS A 93 -2.84 -2.49 4.64
C LYS A 93 -4.10 -2.23 5.46
N ASP A 94 -3.98 -2.22 6.79
CA ASP A 94 -5.01 -1.81 7.73
C ASP A 94 -6.40 -2.43 7.46
N HIS A 95 -6.41 -3.76 7.37
CA HIS A 95 -7.63 -4.54 7.22
C HIS A 95 -8.61 -4.31 8.39
N VAL A 96 -8.10 -3.93 9.57
CA VAL A 96 -8.93 -3.67 10.76
C VAL A 96 -9.83 -2.46 10.51
N THR A 97 -9.27 -1.35 10.00
CA THR A 97 -10.07 -0.17 9.65
C THR A 97 -11.11 -0.47 8.58
N LEU A 98 -10.80 -1.31 7.58
CA LEU A 98 -11.80 -1.72 6.60
C LEU A 98 -12.97 -2.46 7.25
N LEU A 99 -12.69 -3.44 8.11
CA LEU A 99 -13.74 -4.21 8.81
C LEU A 99 -14.59 -3.32 9.71
N GLU A 100 -13.97 -2.35 10.39
CA GLU A 100 -14.67 -1.39 11.23
C GLU A 100 -15.55 -0.46 10.39
N ALA A 101 -15.06 0.01 9.23
CA ALA A 101 -15.86 0.80 8.30
C ALA A 101 -17.07 0.01 7.79
N ILE A 102 -16.89 -1.27 7.44
CA ILE A 102 -18.00 -2.16 7.04
C ILE A 102 -19.02 -2.29 8.17
N ARG A 103 -18.56 -2.46 9.42
CA ARG A 103 -19.44 -2.53 10.59
C ARG A 103 -20.26 -1.25 10.75
N LEU A 104 -19.64 -0.09 10.60
CA LEU A 104 -20.30 1.22 10.70
C LEU A 104 -21.34 1.42 9.59
N VAL A 105 -20.99 1.10 8.35
CA VAL A 105 -21.90 1.20 7.20
C VAL A 105 -23.12 0.30 7.38
N ARG A 106 -22.91 -0.95 7.81
CA ARG A 106 -24.00 -1.90 8.11
C ARG A 106 -24.95 -1.40 9.21
N ASN A 107 -24.40 -0.78 10.25
CA ASN A 107 -25.22 -0.22 11.34
C ASN A 107 -26.05 1.00 10.90
N ASN A 108 -25.64 1.68 9.83
CA ASN A 108 -26.38 2.80 9.22
C ASN A 108 -27.42 2.35 8.19
N GLY A 109 -27.70 1.05 8.07
CA GLY A 109 -28.80 0.52 7.24
C GLY A 109 -28.45 0.24 5.78
N HIS A 110 -27.15 0.13 5.47
CA HIS A 110 -26.65 -0.31 4.16
C HIS A 110 -26.29 -1.81 4.15
#